data_AF-A0A7X7RH21-F1
#
_entry.id   AF-A0A7X7RH21-F1
#
_cell.length_a   1.000
_cell.length_b   1.000
_cell.length_c   1.000
_cell.angle_alpha   90.00
_cell.angle_beta   90.00
_cell.angle_gamma   90.00
#
_symmetry.space_group_name_H-M   'P 1'
#
loop_
_entity.id
_entity.type
_entity.pdbx_description
1 polymer ?
#
loop_
_entity_poly.entity_id
_entity_poly.type
_entity_poly.pdbx_seq_one_letter_code
_entity_poly.pdbx_strand_id
1 'polypeptide(L)'
;MDEKQGSVAERRAAARASWERVIGEYAASGRTGAAFCRERGLQVWQFRYWLKALRRAEAAPTGFVELSSGVRDPGVWVACGRWRVHVGDGFDAGVLRRVAEALA
;
A
#
# COMPACT_ATOMS: atom_id res chain seq x y z
N MET A 1 38.08 6.20 -29.24
CA MET A 1 38.07 5.43 -27.97
C MET A 1 36.79 5.84 -27.30
N ASP A 2 35.68 5.18 -27.66
CA ASP A 2 34.34 5.69 -27.41
C ASP A 2 33.54 4.60 -26.69
N GLU A 3 33.90 4.41 -25.42
CA GLU A 3 33.27 3.43 -24.55
C GLU A 3 32.24 4.12 -23.64
N LYS A 4 31.10 3.44 -23.47
CA LYS A 4 30.07 3.61 -22.44
C LYS A 4 28.90 4.54 -22.74
N GLN A 5 28.03 4.07 -23.62
CA GLN A 5 26.59 4.19 -23.38
C GLN A 5 26.17 3.04 -22.46
N GLY A 6 26.03 3.32 -21.17
CA GLY A 6 25.50 2.35 -20.22
C GLY A 6 24.12 1.83 -20.64
N SER A 7 23.91 0.53 -20.52
CA SER A 7 22.66 -0.16 -20.79
C SER A 7 21.49 0.55 -20.12
N VAL A 8 20.31 0.51 -20.74
CA VAL A 8 19.07 1.07 -20.16
C VAL A 8 18.84 0.57 -18.73
N ALA A 9 19.25 -0.66 -18.43
CA ALA A 9 19.19 -1.25 -17.10
C ALA A 9 20.09 -0.51 -16.09
N GLU A 10 21.32 -0.16 -16.47
CA GLU A 10 22.27 0.54 -15.60
C GLU A 10 21.80 1.96 -15.28
N ARG A 11 21.25 2.66 -16.29
CA ARG A 11 20.64 3.99 -16.09
C ARG A 11 19.45 3.93 -15.14
N ARG A 12 18.63 2.88 -15.24
CA ARG A 12 17.50 2.65 -14.32
C ARG A 12 17.98 2.33 -12.91
N ALA A 13 19.03 1.52 -12.76
CA ALA A 13 19.61 1.18 -11.47
C ALA A 13 20.23 2.41 -10.79
N ALA A 14 20.99 3.22 -11.53
CA ALA A 14 21.57 4.46 -11.01
C ALA A 14 20.49 5.47 -10.59
N ALA A 15 19.43 5.63 -11.39
CA ALA A 15 18.29 6.47 -11.03
C ALA A 15 17.63 5.96 -9.74
N ARG A 16 17.40 4.65 -9.63
CA ARG A 16 16.83 4.03 -8.43
C ARG A 16 17.68 4.29 -7.19
N ALA A 17 18.98 4.05 -7.24
CA ALA A 17 19.88 4.28 -6.11
C ALA A 17 19.89 5.75 -5.65
N SER A 18 19.83 6.70 -6.59
CA SER A 18 19.69 8.13 -6.28
C SER A 18 18.40 8.42 -5.50
N TRP A 19 17.28 7.84 -5.94
CA TRP A 19 15.98 8.04 -5.29
C TRP A 19 15.83 7.32 -3.95
N GLU A 20 16.47 6.17 -3.77
CA GLU A 20 16.55 5.48 -2.47
C GLU A 20 17.20 6.38 -1.42
N ARG A 21 18.31 7.04 -1.76
CA ARG A 21 18.95 8.02 -0.87
C ARG A 21 18.03 9.19 -0.53
N VAL A 22 17.39 9.79 -1.54
CA VAL A 22 16.47 10.93 -1.34
C VAL A 22 15.29 10.55 -0.44
N ILE A 23 14.74 9.35 -0.60
CA ILE A 23 13.61 8.87 0.20
C ILE A 23 14.04 8.48 1.61
N GLY A 24 15.25 7.95 1.80
CA GLY A 24 15.83 7.75 3.13
C GLY A 24 16.00 9.07 3.89
N GLU A 25 16.50 10.11 3.23
CA GLU A 25 16.60 11.45 3.81
C GLU A 25 15.23 12.06 4.12
N TYR A 26 14.23 11.82 3.28
CA TYR A 26 12.83 12.20 3.56
C TYR A 26 12.30 11.50 4.82
N ALA A 27 12.48 10.18 4.93
CA ALA A 27 12.02 9.39 6.06
C ALA A 27 12.65 9.88 7.38
N ALA A 28 13.93 10.23 7.38
CA ALA A 28 14.63 10.80 8.53
C ALA A 28 14.19 12.23 8.86
N SER A 29 13.72 13.01 7.88
CA SER A 29 13.37 14.42 8.07
C SER A 29 12.09 14.67 8.88
N GLY A 30 11.16 13.70 8.91
CA GLY A 30 9.85 13.86 9.53
C GLY A 30 8.94 14.93 8.87
N ARG A 31 9.36 15.52 7.74
CA ARG A 31 8.63 16.56 7.04
C ARG A 31 7.51 15.98 6.18
N THR A 32 6.54 16.82 5.81
CA THR A 32 5.58 16.44 4.76
C THR A 32 6.28 16.37 3.40
N GLY A 33 5.84 15.46 2.53
CA GLY A 33 6.47 15.30 1.20
C GLY A 33 6.49 16.58 0.36
N ALA A 34 5.47 17.44 0.49
CA ALA A 34 5.43 18.73 -0.19
C ALA A 34 6.48 19.71 0.35
N ALA A 35 6.68 19.78 1.67
CA ALA A 35 7.71 20.63 2.27
C ALA A 35 9.11 20.16 1.88
N PHE A 36 9.35 18.86 1.96
CA PHE A 36 10.62 18.25 1.56
C PHE A 36 10.96 18.51 0.08
N CYS A 37 9.97 18.38 -0.82
CA CYS A 37 10.19 18.65 -2.24
C CYS A 37 10.52 20.13 -2.51
N ARG A 38 9.84 21.07 -1.84
CA ARG A 38 10.10 22.51 -2.01
C ARG A 38 11.50 22.89 -1.58
N GLU A 39 11.96 22.44 -0.42
CA GLU A 39 13.29 22.75 0.11
C GLU A 39 14.42 22.18 -0.78
N ARG A 40 14.19 21.03 -1.40
CA ARG A 40 15.18 20.32 -2.23
C ARG A 40 15.07 20.64 -3.72
N GLY A 41 14.12 21.48 -4.15
CA GLY A 41 13.86 21.76 -5.56
C GLY A 41 13.40 20.53 -6.36
N LEU A 42 12.77 19.55 -5.70
CA LEU A 42 12.32 18.31 -6.34
C LEU A 42 10.92 18.45 -6.94
N GLN A 43 10.72 17.79 -8.07
CA GLN A 43 9.40 17.68 -8.68
C GLN A 43 8.53 16.71 -7.86
N VAL A 44 7.42 17.22 -7.32
CA VAL A 44 6.53 16.47 -6.43
C VAL A 44 6.02 15.17 -7.07
N TRP A 45 5.69 15.20 -8.37
CA TRP A 45 5.18 14.02 -9.08
C TRP A 45 6.24 12.91 -9.19
N GLN A 46 7.50 13.27 -9.45
CA GLN A 46 8.62 12.31 -9.53
C GLN A 46 8.87 11.70 -8.15
N PHE A 47 8.89 12.54 -7.12
CA PHE A 47 9.03 12.08 -5.74
C PHE A 47 7.93 11.09 -5.36
N ARG A 48 6.66 11.40 -5.65
CA ARG A 48 5.53 10.49 -5.35
C ARG A 48 5.62 9.19 -6.13
N TYR A 49 6.05 9.25 -7.40
CA TYR A 49 6.27 8.06 -8.21
C TYR A 49 7.32 7.15 -7.56
N TRP A 50 8.50 7.68 -7.21
CA TRP A 50 9.58 6.90 -6.62
C TRP A 50 9.27 6.40 -5.21
N LEU A 51 8.57 7.20 -4.41
CA LEU A 51 8.10 6.78 -3.09
C LEU A 51 7.17 5.56 -3.20
N LYS A 52 6.28 5.55 -4.19
CA LYS A 52 5.41 4.39 -4.45
C LYS A 52 6.20 3.20 -5.01
N ALA A 53 7.10 3.44 -5.95
CA ALA A 53 7.89 2.39 -6.60
C ALA A 53 8.78 1.63 -5.60
N LEU A 54 9.44 2.36 -4.70
CA LEU A 54 10.33 1.77 -3.70
C LEU A 54 9.57 1.07 -2.57
N ARG A 55 8.46 1.65 -2.09
CA ARG A 55 7.55 0.94 -1.16
C ARG A 55 7.02 -0.36 -1.74
N ARG A 56 6.67 -0.38 -3.03
CA ARG A 56 6.23 -1.61 -3.70
C ARG A 56 7.37 -2.63 -3.82
N ALA A 57 8.61 -2.19 -4.01
CA ALA A 57 9.75 -3.08 -4.05
C ALA A 57 10.08 -3.67 -2.67
N GLU A 58 9.93 -2.89 -1.59
CA GLU A 58 10.05 -3.38 -0.21
C GLU A 58 8.90 -4.33 0.17
N ALA A 59 7.68 -4.00 -0.26
CA ALA A 59 6.48 -4.79 0.04
C ALA A 59 6.27 -5.97 -0.91
N ALA A 60 7.04 -6.08 -1.99
CA ALA A 60 7.02 -7.24 -2.86
C ALA A 60 7.63 -8.41 -2.09
N PRO A 61 6.83 -9.41 -1.67
CA PRO A 61 7.42 -10.57 -1.05
C PRO A 61 8.24 -11.29 -2.11
N THR A 62 9.53 -11.51 -1.85
CA THR A 62 10.34 -12.41 -2.66
C THR A 62 9.94 -13.84 -2.29
N GLY A 63 8.77 -14.29 -2.75
CA GLY A 63 8.23 -15.62 -2.50
C GLY A 63 6.70 -15.66 -2.37
N PHE A 64 6.16 -16.88 -2.33
CA PHE A 64 4.77 -17.09 -1.92
C PHE A 64 4.67 -16.82 -0.42
N VAL A 65 3.91 -15.80 -0.04
CA VAL A 65 3.52 -15.58 1.36
C VAL A 65 2.27 -16.38 1.61
N GLU A 66 2.39 -17.43 2.42
CA GLU A 66 1.22 -18.08 3.00
C GLU A 66 0.55 -17.07 3.93
N LEU A 67 -0.63 -16.61 3.52
CA LEU A 67 -1.49 -15.79 4.36
C LEU A 67 -2.07 -16.70 5.44
N SER A 68 -1.40 -16.81 6.58
CA SER A 68 -2.04 -17.31 7.78
C SER A 68 -3.11 -16.29 8.18
N SER A 69 -4.33 -16.52 7.71
CA SER A 69 -5.53 -15.91 8.27
C SER A 69 -5.66 -16.40 9.70
N GLY A 70 -4.90 -15.79 10.60
CA GLY A 70 -4.95 -16.02 12.05
C GLY A 70 -6.30 -15.62 12.66
N VAL A 71 -7.21 -15.10 11.85
CA VAL A 71 -8.62 -14.98 12.18
C VAL A 71 -9.35 -16.05 11.39
N ARG A 72 -9.62 -17.18 12.04
CA ARG A 72 -10.77 -18.00 11.71
C ARG A 72 -11.97 -17.10 11.94
N ASP A 73 -12.36 -16.31 10.94
CA ASP A 73 -13.49 -15.38 11.04
C ASP A 73 -14.74 -16.25 11.07
N PRO A 74 -15.31 -16.52 12.24
CA PRO A 74 -16.25 -17.61 12.35
C PRO A 74 -17.64 -17.00 12.20
N GLY A 75 -17.81 -16.25 11.13
CA GLY A 75 -18.93 -15.34 10.97
C GLY A 75 -19.34 -15.16 9.52
N VAL A 76 -20.64 -14.91 9.35
CA VAL A 76 -21.23 -14.60 8.04
C VAL A 76 -21.26 -13.09 7.89
N TRP A 77 -20.88 -12.60 6.71
CA TRP A 77 -20.87 -11.18 6.38
C TRP A 77 -21.85 -10.92 5.23
N VAL A 78 -22.69 -9.90 5.38
CA VAL A 78 -23.59 -9.43 4.32
C VAL A 78 -23.23 -7.99 3.96
N ALA A 79 -23.06 -7.74 2.65
CA ALA A 79 -22.81 -6.41 2.11
C ALA A 79 -24.05 -5.92 1.35
N CYS A 80 -24.57 -4.75 1.74
CA CYS A 80 -25.67 -4.06 1.04
C CYS A 80 -25.26 -2.60 0.81
N GLY A 81 -24.76 -2.30 -0.40
CA GLY A 81 -24.25 -0.98 -0.75
C GLY A 81 -23.13 -0.51 0.18
N ARG A 82 -23.37 0.58 0.92
CA ARG A 82 -22.39 1.14 1.88
C ARG A 82 -22.35 0.40 3.23
N TRP A 83 -23.34 -0.43 3.50
CA TRP A 83 -23.53 -1.08 4.79
C TRP A 83 -22.91 -2.47 4.79
N ARG A 84 -22.25 -2.80 5.89
CA ARG A 84 -21.66 -4.11 6.15
C ARG A 84 -22.18 -4.63 7.48
N VAL A 85 -22.78 -5.81 7.46
CA VAL A 85 -23.28 -6.48 8.65
C VAL A 85 -22.39 -7.69 8.91
N HIS A 86 -21.84 -7.76 10.12
CA HIS A 86 -21.06 -8.89 10.62
C HIS A 86 -21.92 -9.70 11.57
N VAL A 87 -21.98 -11.01 11.36
CA VAL A 87 -22.68 -11.97 12.21
C VAL A 87 -21.65 -12.94 12.75
N GLY A 88 -21.32 -12.82 14.03
CA GLY A 88 -20.39 -13.75 14.69
C GLY A 88 -21.01 -15.09 15.02
N ASP A 89 -20.18 -16.02 15.48
CA ASP A 89 -20.59 -17.30 16.05
C ASP A 89 -21.63 -17.15 17.16
N GLY A 90 -22.61 -18.05 17.19
CA GLY A 90 -23.65 -18.08 18.23
C GLY A 90 -24.72 -16.98 18.10
N PHE A 91 -24.70 -16.21 17.02
CA PHE A 91 -25.75 -15.23 16.75
C PHE A 91 -27.08 -15.90 16.36
N ASP A 92 -28.18 -15.43 16.94
CA ASP A 92 -29.52 -15.97 16.68
C ASP A 92 -30.03 -15.55 15.30
N ALA A 93 -30.20 -16.52 14.40
CA ALA A 93 -30.69 -16.29 13.04
C ALA A 93 -32.13 -15.72 13.01
N GLY A 94 -32.96 -16.04 14.01
CA GLY A 94 -34.31 -15.51 14.14
C GLY A 94 -34.33 -14.02 14.48
N VAL A 95 -33.38 -13.53 15.28
CA VAL A 95 -33.17 -12.10 15.53
C VAL A 95 -32.77 -11.39 14.24
N LEU A 96 -31.79 -11.94 13.49
CA LEU A 96 -31.37 -11.34 12.22
C LEU A 96 -32.55 -11.18 11.25
N ARG A 97 -33.37 -12.24 11.13
CA ARG A 97 -34.55 -12.25 10.27
C ARG A 97 -35.56 -11.17 10.69
N ARG A 98 -35.90 -11.07 11.98
CA ARG A 98 -36.84 -10.05 12.47
C ARG A 98 -36.35 -8.63 12.19
N VAL A 99 -35.05 -8.37 12.38
CA VAL A 99 -34.45 -7.06 12.07
C VAL A 99 -34.50 -6.78 10.58
N ALA A 100 -34.16 -7.76 9.73
CA ALA A 100 -34.21 -7.60 8.28
C ALA A 100 -35.64 -7.35 7.77
N GLU A 101 -36.64 -8.07 8.30
CA GLU A 101 -38.06 -7.89 7.98
C GLU A 101 -38.58 -6.50 8.41
N ALA A 102 -38.10 -5.96 9.53
CA ALA A 102 -38.50 -4.62 9.98
C ALA A 102 -37.91 -3.48 9.13
N LEU A 103 -36.91 -3.77 8.29
CA LEU A 103 -36.25 -2.82 7.40
C LEU A 103 -36.72 -2.93 5.94
N ALA A 104 -37.57 -3.91 5.62
CA ALA A 104 -38.19 -4.10 4.31
C ALA A 104 -39.48 -3.28 4.18
#